data_AF-A0A1H4GMY6-F1
#
_entry.id   AF-A0A1H4GMY6-F1
#
_cell.length_a   1.000
_cell.length_b   1.000
_cell.length_c   1.000
_cell.angle_alpha   90.00
_cell.angle_beta   90.00
_cell.angle_gamma   90.00
#
_symmetry.space_group_name_H-M   'P 1'
#
loop_
_entity.id
_entity.type
_entity.pdbx_description
1 polymer ?
#
loop_
_entity_poly.entity_id
_entity_poly.type
_entity_poly.pdbx_seq_one_letter_code
_entity_poly.pdbx_strand_id
1 'polypeptide(L)' 'TDASGTFNEMTRHSAWGRMQSAGVQLMTWFGAACELHRDWRNDVEGLGALFSAHIPDYRNLIHSHAALTAGR' A
#
# COMPACT_ATOMS: atom_id res chain seq x y z
N THR A 1 5.09 -7.71 3.73
CA THR A 1 5.23 -8.22 5.11
C THR A 1 3.91 -8.14 5.86
N ASP A 2 3.07 -7.16 5.53
CA ASP A 2 1.69 -6.94 5.99
C ASP A 2 0.64 -7.83 5.30
N ALA A 3 0.98 -8.47 4.17
CA ALA A 3 0.13 -9.44 3.47
C ALA A 3 0.54 -10.91 3.72
N SER A 4 1.24 -11.21 4.81
CA SER A 4 1.68 -12.58 5.16
C SER A 4 1.58 -12.80 6.67
N GLY A 5 0.86 -13.86 7.08
CA GLY A 5 0.56 -14.16 8.48
C GLY A 5 1.42 -15.25 9.09
N THR A 6 1.57 -15.22 10.42
CA THR A 6 2.22 -16.25 11.26
C THR A 6 1.67 -16.18 12.70
N PHE A 7 2.08 -17.09 13.58
CA PHE A 7 1.54 -17.26 14.93
C PHE A 7 1.61 -16.02 15.83
N ASN A 8 2.75 -15.32 15.82
CA ASN A 8 3.00 -14.16 16.68
C ASN A 8 4.18 -13.32 16.16
N GLU A 9 4.44 -12.20 16.82
CA GLU A 9 5.49 -11.26 16.42
C GLU A 9 6.91 -11.87 16.49
N MET A 10 7.20 -12.70 17.49
CA MET A 10 8.50 -13.37 17.59
C MET A 10 8.78 -14.24 16.36
N THR A 11 7.80 -15.05 15.95
CA THR A 11 7.94 -15.88 14.74
C THR A 11 8.04 -15.04 13.47
N ARG A 12 7.32 -13.91 13.40
CA ARG A 12 7.38 -12.94 12.29
C ARG A 12 8.77 -12.34 12.16
N HIS A 13 9.33 -11.82 13.26
CA HIS A 13 10.66 -11.19 13.27
C HIS A 13 11.77 -12.21 12.97
N SER A 14 11.63 -13.44 13.47
CA SER A 14 12.57 -14.52 13.14
C SER A 14 12.58 -14.87 11.65
N ALA A 15 11.39 -14.97 11.03
CA ALA A 15 11.27 -15.20 9.59
C ALA A 15 11.82 -14.03 8.77
N TRP A 16 11.54 -12.79 9.17
CA TRP A 16 12.10 -11.59 8.55
C TRP A 16 13.63 -11.57 8.60
N GLY A 17 14.23 -11.88 9.75
CA GLY A 17 15.68 -11.94 9.90
C GLY A 17 16.34 -12.95 8.95
N ARG A 18 15.74 -14.14 8.78
CA ARG A 18 16.21 -15.15 7.83
C ARG A 18 16.09 -14.69 6.37
N MET A 19 14.99 -14.03 6.01
CA MET A 19 14.77 -13.54 4.65
C MET A 19 15.75 -12.40 4.32
N GLN A 20 15.93 -11.44 5.23
CA GLN A 20 16.85 -10.32 5.05
C GLN A 20 18.31 -10.79 4.94
N SER A 21 18.73 -11.76 5.76
CA SER A 21 20.10 -12.30 5.67
C SER A 21 20.36 -13.05 4.36
N ALA A 22 19.32 -13.56 3.71
CA ALA A 22 19.36 -14.14 2.37
C ALA A 22 19.22 -13.10 1.24
N GLY A 23 19.15 -11.79 1.56
CA GLY A 23 19.07 -10.70 0.59
C GLY A 23 17.65 -10.34 0.12
N VAL A 24 16.61 -10.88 0.75
CA VAL A 24 15.22 -10.54 0.40
C VAL A 24 14.89 -9.13 0.88
N GLN A 25 14.30 -8.34 -0.02
CA GLN A 25 13.76 -7.02 0.31
C GLN A 25 12.38 -7.15 0.96
N LEU A 26 12.28 -6.73 2.21
CA LEU A 26 11.00 -6.70 2.92
C LEU A 26 10.23 -5.43 2.55
N MET A 27 9.05 -5.60 1.99
CA MET A 27 8.16 -4.51 1.58
C MET A 27 6.73 -4.76 2.03
N THR A 28 5.91 -3.70 2.05
CA THR A 28 4.46 -3.76 2.28
C THR A 28 3.69 -3.65 0.96
N TRP A 29 2.42 -4.03 0.94
CA TRP A 29 1.63 -4.04 -0.30
C TRP A 29 1.56 -2.65 -0.95
N PHE A 30 1.41 -1.60 -0.14
CA PHE A 30 1.35 -0.22 -0.62
C PHE A 30 2.67 0.21 -1.28
N GLY A 31 3.81 -0.10 -0.64
CA GLY A 31 5.13 0.17 -1.21
C GLY A 31 5.35 -0.56 -2.54
N ALA A 32 4.95 -1.83 -2.60
CA ALA A 32 5.02 -2.63 -3.83
C ALA A 32 4.16 -2.03 -4.96
N ALA A 33 2.93 -1.59 -4.67
CA ALA A 33 2.07 -0.93 -5.65
C ALA A 33 2.69 0.37 -6.18
N CYS A 34 3.24 1.21 -5.31
CA CYS A 34 3.93 2.44 -5.69
C CYS A 34 5.19 2.17 -6.54
N GLU A 35 5.98 1.17 -6.19
CA GLU A 35 7.20 0.82 -6.93
C GLU A 35 6.90 0.22 -8.30
N LEU A 36 5.80 -0.52 -8.45
CA LEU A 36 5.34 -1.01 -9.76
C LEU A 36 4.74 0.11 -10.61
N HIS A 37 3.93 0.98 -10.01
CA HIS A 37 3.22 2.03 -10.75
C HIS A 37 4.15 3.17 -11.22
N ARG A 38 5.20 3.47 -10.43
CA ARG A 38 6.27 4.47 -10.67
C ARG A 38 5.81 5.93 -10.73
N ASP A 39 4.88 6.24 -11.62
CA ASP A 39 4.41 7.59 -11.91
C ASP A 39 2.89 7.62 -11.92
N TRP A 40 2.31 8.47 -11.08
CA TRP A 40 0.86 8.66 -10.97
C TRP A 40 0.18 8.95 -12.31
N ARG A 41 0.87 9.64 -13.21
CA ARG A 41 0.31 10.04 -14.51
C ARG A 41 0.07 8.87 -15.44
N ASN A 42 0.62 7.69 -15.14
CA ASN A 42 0.41 6.49 -15.94
C ASN A 42 -1.06 6.03 -15.89
N ASP A 43 -1.69 6.08 -14.72
CA ASP A 43 -3.13 5.84 -14.54
C ASP A 43 -3.60 6.32 -13.15
N VAL A 44 -3.99 7.60 -13.08
CA VAL A 44 -4.42 8.25 -11.83
C VAL A 44 -5.69 7.61 -11.27
N GLU A 45 -6.67 7.32 -12.14
CA GLU A 45 -7.96 6.76 -11.74
C GLU A 45 -7.82 5.31 -11.26
N GLY A 46 -7.04 4.49 -11.97
CA GLY A 46 -6.80 3.10 -11.58
C GLY A 46 -6.08 2.96 -10.25
N LEU A 47 -4.98 3.72 -10.04
CA LEU A 47 -4.26 3.69 -8.77
C LEU A 47 -5.08 4.33 -7.64
N GLY A 48 -5.79 5.43 -7.93
CA GLY A 48 -6.70 6.09 -6.99
C GLY A 48 -7.82 5.16 -6.52
N ALA A 49 -8.41 4.38 -7.43
CA ALA A 49 -9.43 3.39 -7.12
C ALA A 49 -8.87 2.25 -6.22
N LEU A 50 -7.66 1.74 -6.52
CA LEU A 50 -7.01 0.73 -5.69
C LEU A 50 -6.80 1.24 -4.25
N PHE A 51 -6.27 2.46 -4.09
CA PHE A 51 -6.04 3.03 -2.76
C PHE A 51 -7.34 3.35 -2.04
N SER A 52 -8.35 3.89 -2.73
CA SER A 52 -9.67 4.10 -2.16
C SER A 52 -10.31 2.80 -1.66
N ALA A 53 -10.14 1.69 -2.39
CA ALA A 53 -10.70 0.38 -2.01
C ALA A 53 -10.06 -0.19 -0.74
N HIS A 54 -8.75 0.00 -0.55
CA HIS A 54 -7.97 -0.69 0.49
C HIS A 54 -7.40 0.21 1.60
N ILE A 55 -7.51 1.54 1.50
CA ILE A 55 -7.05 2.51 2.50
C ILE A 55 -8.22 3.46 2.83
N PRO A 56 -8.97 3.22 3.92
CA PRO A 56 -10.12 4.05 4.30
C PRO A 56 -9.79 5.53 4.44
N ASP A 57 -8.61 5.87 4.97
CA ASP A 57 -8.16 7.26 5.09
C ASP A 57 -7.99 7.93 3.71
N TYR A 58 -7.46 7.20 2.73
CA TYR A 58 -7.28 7.72 1.37
C TYR A 58 -8.63 7.93 0.68
N ARG A 59 -9.59 7.01 0.90
CA ARG A 59 -10.97 7.18 0.44
C ARG A 59 -11.61 8.45 1.00
N ASN A 60 -11.45 8.70 2.30
CA ASN A 60 -12.01 9.88 2.96
C ASN A 60 -11.45 11.19 2.38
N LEU A 61 -10.16 11.22 2.06
CA LEU A 61 -9.50 12.35 1.40
C LEU A 61 -10.05 12.59 -0.01
N ILE A 62 -10.14 11.54 -0.83
CA ILE A 62 -10.69 11.62 -2.20
C ILE A 62 -12.13 12.14 -2.16
N HIS A 63 -12.99 11.58 -1.29
CA HIS A 63 -14.39 11.99 -1.19
C HIS A 63 -14.52 13.46 -0.77
N SER A 64 -13.78 13.89 0.26
CA SER A 64 -13.83 15.28 0.74
C SER A 64 -13.36 16.27 -0.32
N HIS A 65 -12.28 15.93 -1.04
CA HIS A 65 -11.76 16.73 -2.14
C HIS A 65 -12.76 16.81 -3.30
N ALA A 66 -13.28 15.67 -3.76
CA ALA A 66 -14.24 15.61 -4.86
C ALA A 66 -15.53 16.39 -4.55
N ALA A 67 -16.05 16.30 -3.33
CA ALA A 67 -17.22 17.07 -2.91
C ALA A 67 -16.96 18.58 -2.95
N LEU A 68 -15.75 19.02 -2.58
CA LEU A 68 -15.37 20.44 -2.62
C LEU A 68 -15.14 20.95 -4.05
N THR A 69 -14.55 20.13 -4.91
CA THR A 69 -14.18 20.54 -6.28
C THR A 69 -15.31 20.39 -7.29
N ALA A 70 -16.26 19.48 -7.08
CA ALA A 70 -17.41 19.31 -7.98
C ALA A 70 -18.36 20.53 -8.02
N GLY A 71 -18.32 21.39 -6.99
CA GLY A 71 -19.12 22.62 -6.91
C GLY A 71 -18.38 23.89 -7.37
N ARG A 72 -17.14 23.77 -7.86
CA ARG A 72 -16.40 24.85 -8.50
C ARG A 72 -16.47 24.74 -10.01
#